data_AF-A0A0S8K321-F1
#
_entry.id   AF-A0A0S8K321-F1
#
_cell.length_a   1.000
_cell.length_b   1.000
_cell.length_c   1.000
_cell.angle_alpha   90.00
_cell.angle_beta   90.00
_cell.angle_gamma   90.00
#
_symmetry.space_group_name_H-M   'P 1'
#
loop_
_entity.id
_entity.type
_entity.pdbx_description
1 polymer ?
#
loop_
_entity_poly.entity_id
_entity_poly.type
_entity_poly.pdbx_seq_one_letter_code
_entity_poly.pdbx_strand_id
1 'polypeptide(L)'
;MLVLLFERQYRRILLPIVLIGALVGLLYWQAISASAVVAERLTNISSIRFRLDLLEVSQKIIRDHLLFGVGVGNFAYYYLQYGGHWETLAYDLPSPHNTYILILSTMGLVSVVPYVLIFASMFLQMVAMLRRSERDDRVDRALLMSGLAVIVVYTVSAAAVDLYVNTFTSLVFFLITGTILGYVSHLRSSQPRAQETRAESGSTVTGA
;
A
#
# COMPACT_ATOMS: atom_id res chain seq x y z
N MET A 1 -5.48 -7.34 -11.49
CA MET A 1 -6.47 -7.61 -12.57
C MET A 1 -6.21 -6.78 -13.84
N LEU A 2 -5.95 -5.46 -13.74
CA LEU A 2 -5.69 -4.59 -14.91
C LEU A 2 -4.39 -4.88 -15.69
N VAL A 3 -3.38 -5.47 -15.05
CA VAL A 3 -2.09 -5.80 -15.70
C VAL A 3 -2.24 -6.95 -16.71
N LEU A 4 -3.22 -7.85 -16.54
CA LEU A 4 -3.49 -8.97 -17.45
C LEU A 4 -4.15 -8.55 -18.77
N LEU A 5 -4.73 -7.34 -18.84
CA LEU A 5 -5.38 -6.81 -20.05
C LEU A 5 -4.38 -6.25 -21.07
N PHE A 6 -3.12 -6.04 -20.68
CA PHE A 6 -2.09 -5.46 -21.55
C PHE A 6 -1.30 -6.50 -22.36
N GLU A 7 -1.48 -7.80 -22.10
CA GLU A 7 -0.85 -8.84 -22.90
C GLU A 7 -1.67 -9.18 -24.16
N ARG A 8 -0.99 -9.10 -25.31
CA ARG A 8 -1.55 -9.24 -26.67
C ARG A 8 -2.31 -10.56 -26.89
N GLN A 9 -2.00 -11.59 -26.09
CA GLN A 9 -2.59 -12.92 -26.15
C GLN A 9 -3.96 -13.01 -25.47
N TYR A 10 -4.20 -12.30 -24.36
CA TYR A 10 -5.47 -12.37 -23.61
C TYR A 10 -6.53 -11.38 -24.08
N ARG A 11 -6.11 -10.30 -24.77
CA ARG A 11 -7.02 -9.29 -25.32
C ARG A 11 -8.08 -9.87 -26.27
N ARG A 12 -7.77 -10.91 -27.05
CA ARG A 12 -8.72 -11.53 -28.00
C ARG A 12 -9.84 -12.31 -27.31
N ILE A 13 -9.62 -12.78 -26.08
CA ILE A 13 -10.59 -13.56 -25.29
C ILE A 13 -11.33 -12.64 -24.32
N LEU A 14 -10.63 -11.68 -23.70
CA LEU A 14 -11.22 -10.76 -22.74
C LEU A 14 -12.16 -9.72 -23.39
N LEU A 15 -11.85 -9.23 -24.61
CA LEU A 15 -12.71 -8.25 -25.31
C LEU A 15 -14.13 -8.75 -25.55
N PRO A 16 -14.36 -9.94 -26.16
CA PRO A 16 -15.72 -10.43 -26.36
C PRO A 16 -16.43 -10.72 -25.04
N ILE A 17 -15.73 -11.22 -24.00
CA ILE A 17 -16.32 -11.45 -22.67
C ILE A 17 -16.77 -10.14 -22.02
N VAL A 18 -15.96 -9.09 -22.09
CA VAL A 18 -16.32 -7.76 -21.57
C VAL A 18 -17.47 -7.14 -22.37
N LEU A 19 -17.47 -7.29 -23.70
CA LEU A 19 -18.54 -6.78 -24.57
C LEU A 19 -19.87 -7.52 -24.33
N ILE A 20 -19.83 -8.85 -24.17
CA ILE A 20 -21.00 -9.65 -23.81
C ILE A 20 -21.48 -9.28 -22.41
N GLY A 21 -20.57 -9.14 -21.45
CA GLY A 21 -20.90 -8.69 -20.09
C GLY A 21 -21.54 -7.30 -20.07
N ALA A 22 -21.02 -6.37 -20.87
CA ALA A 22 -21.59 -5.03 -21.02
C ALA A 22 -22.98 -5.07 -21.69
N LEU A 23 -23.16 -5.87 -22.75
CA LEU A 23 -24.43 -6.03 -23.44
C LEU A 23 -25.50 -6.66 -22.53
N VAL A 24 -25.13 -7.70 -21.77
CA VAL A 24 -26.00 -8.29 -20.74
C VAL A 24 -26.31 -7.27 -19.65
N GLY A 25 -25.33 -6.52 -19.16
CA GLY A 25 -25.56 -5.43 -18.19
C GLY A 25 -26.52 -4.35 -18.70
N LEU A 26 -26.47 -4.02 -19.99
CA LEU A 26 -27.34 -3.04 -20.65
C LEU A 26 -28.76 -3.57 -20.84
N LEU A 27 -28.91 -4.82 -21.31
CA LEU A 27 -30.20 -5.47 -21.53
C LEU A 27 -30.96 -5.70 -20.23
N TYR A 28 -30.23 -6.02 -19.15
CA TYR A 28 -30.80 -6.23 -17.83
C TYR A 28 -30.73 -4.97 -16.95
N TRP A 29 -30.37 -3.81 -17.50
CA TRP A 29 -30.19 -2.57 -16.74
C TRP A 29 -31.39 -2.20 -15.88
N GLN A 30 -32.61 -2.30 -16.43
CA GLN A 30 -33.85 -2.01 -15.71
C GLN A 30 -34.10 -2.98 -14.54
N ALA A 31 -33.82 -4.28 -14.73
CA ALA A 31 -33.98 -5.29 -13.68
C ALA A 31 -32.90 -5.19 -12.61
N ILE A 32 -31.68 -4.82 -13.01
CA ILE A 32 -30.55 -4.57 -12.13
C ILE A 32 -30.82 -3.31 -11.30
N SER A 33 -31.18 -2.18 -11.92
CA SER A 33 -31.43 -0.91 -11.23
C SER A 33 -32.65 -0.95 -10.29
N ALA A 34 -33.66 -1.76 -10.61
CA ALA A 34 -34.84 -1.93 -9.76
C ALA A 34 -34.65 -2.98 -8.65
N SER A 35 -33.55 -3.75 -8.65
CA SER A 35 -33.29 -4.73 -7.61
C SER A 35 -33.01 -4.05 -6.27
N ALA A 36 -33.57 -4.59 -5.19
CA ALA A 36 -33.32 -4.09 -3.83
C ALA A 36 -31.82 -4.05 -3.49
N VAL A 37 -31.03 -4.97 -4.04
CA VAL A 37 -29.56 -5.02 -3.86
C VAL A 37 -28.87 -3.83 -4.50
N VAL A 38 -29.26 -3.44 -5.72
CA VAL A 38 -28.65 -2.28 -6.41
C VAL A 38 -29.19 -0.98 -5.86
N ALA A 39 -30.47 -0.92 -5.49
CA ALA A 39 -31.04 0.19 -4.76
C ALA A 39 -30.33 0.38 -3.41
N GLU A 40 -30.10 -0.67 -2.62
CA GLU A 40 -29.33 -0.66 -1.36
C GLU A 40 -27.85 -0.26 -1.58
N ARG A 41 -27.23 -0.72 -2.66
CA ARG A 41 -25.87 -0.32 -3.06
C ARG A 41 -25.79 1.14 -3.52
N LEU A 42 -26.83 1.64 -4.18
CA LEU A 42 -26.95 3.02 -4.67
C LEU A 42 -27.44 3.98 -3.56
N THR A 43 -28.24 3.53 -2.59
CA THR A 43 -28.66 4.29 -1.41
C THR A 43 -27.63 4.25 -0.29
N ASN A 44 -26.57 3.45 -0.44
CA ASN A 44 -25.33 3.55 0.34
C ASN A 44 -24.56 4.89 0.15
N ILE A 45 -25.22 5.92 -0.39
CA ILE A 45 -24.84 7.33 -0.28
C ILE A 45 -24.57 7.71 1.18
N SER A 46 -25.25 7.07 2.15
CA SER A 46 -24.96 7.26 3.59
C SER A 46 -23.48 6.98 3.89
N SER A 47 -22.93 5.85 3.40
CA SER A 47 -21.53 5.49 3.62
C SER A 47 -20.54 6.48 2.99
N ILE A 48 -20.85 7.02 1.81
CA ILE A 48 -19.99 8.03 1.17
C ILE A 48 -20.04 9.36 1.93
N ARG A 49 -21.24 9.84 2.30
CA ARG A 49 -21.40 11.07 3.09
C ARG A 49 -20.75 10.95 4.46
N PHE A 50 -20.91 9.81 5.11
CA PHE A 50 -20.26 9.48 6.38
C PHE A 50 -18.73 9.51 6.26
N ARG A 51 -18.16 8.93 5.19
CA ARG A 51 -16.72 9.04 4.92
C ARG A 51 -16.26 10.47 4.68
N LEU A 52 -17.03 11.28 3.96
CA LEU A 52 -16.71 12.69 3.74
C LEU A 52 -16.72 13.48 5.05
N ASP A 53 -17.71 13.25 5.91
CA ASP A 53 -17.80 13.86 7.24
C ASP A 53 -16.62 13.43 8.14
N LEU A 54 -16.29 12.14 8.16
CA LEU A 54 -15.10 11.61 8.83
C LEU A 54 -13.82 12.33 8.37
N LEU A 55 -13.64 12.52 7.06
CA LEU A 55 -12.49 13.22 6.51
C LEU A 55 -12.47 14.70 6.91
N GLU A 56 -13.61 15.38 6.87
CA GLU A 56 -13.73 16.79 7.24
C GLU A 56 -13.38 17.00 8.72
N VAL A 57 -13.96 16.18 9.61
CA VAL A 57 -13.67 16.24 11.05
C VAL A 57 -12.22 15.85 11.34
N SER A 58 -11.71 14.81 10.67
CA SER A 58 -10.29 14.42 10.79
C SER A 58 -9.37 15.57 10.42
N GLN A 59 -9.68 16.34 9.37
CA GLN A 59 -8.90 17.52 9.00
C GLN A 59 -8.92 18.61 10.08
N LYS A 60 -10.06 18.83 10.74
CA LYS A 60 -10.15 19.78 11.86
C LYS A 60 -9.25 19.34 13.02
N ILE A 61 -9.34 18.06 13.41
CA ILE A 61 -8.48 17.47 14.46
C ILE A 61 -6.99 17.61 14.12
N ILE A 62 -6.61 17.31 12.87
CA ILE A 62 -5.21 17.39 12.40
C ILE A 62 -4.69 18.82 12.42
N ARG A 63 -5.52 19.81 12.04
CA ARG A 63 -5.12 21.22 12.07
C ARG A 63 -4.83 21.69 13.49
N ASP A 64 -5.62 21.23 14.45
CA ASP A 64 -5.48 21.64 15.86
C ASP A 64 -4.36 20.87 16.58
N HIS A 65 -4.03 19.65 16.14
CA HIS A 65 -3.07 18.76 16.80
C HIS A 65 -2.00 18.18 15.84
N LEU A 66 -1.42 19.01 14.98
CA LEU A 66 -0.57 18.53 13.87
C LEU A 66 0.68 17.74 14.30
N LEU A 67 1.36 18.14 15.38
CA LEU A 67 2.67 17.59 15.75
C LEU A 67 2.56 16.25 16.48
N PHE A 68 1.73 16.17 17.51
CA PHE A 68 1.60 15.01 18.41
C PHE A 68 0.27 14.27 18.29
N GLY A 69 -0.71 14.82 17.55
CA GLY A 69 -2.06 14.28 17.49
C GLY A 69 -2.79 14.35 18.84
N VAL A 70 -3.94 13.68 18.90
CA VAL A 70 -4.82 13.64 20.10
C VAL A 70 -4.59 12.42 21.01
N GLY A 71 -3.61 11.58 20.70
CA GLY A 71 -3.33 10.33 21.40
C GLY A 71 -4.01 9.10 20.76
N VAL A 72 -3.32 7.96 20.86
CA VAL A 72 -3.81 6.66 20.35
C VAL A 72 -5.06 6.23 21.10
N GLY A 73 -6.08 5.77 20.37
CA GLY A 73 -7.36 5.36 20.96
C GLY A 73 -8.34 6.50 21.24
N ASN A 74 -7.90 7.76 21.15
CA ASN A 74 -8.77 8.91 21.41
C ASN A 74 -9.52 9.42 20.17
N PHE A 75 -9.25 8.89 18.98
CA PHE A 75 -9.84 9.39 17.73
C PHE A 75 -11.37 9.48 17.79
N ALA A 76 -12.05 8.42 18.25
CA ALA A 76 -13.51 8.38 18.33
C ALA A 76 -14.09 9.45 19.26
N TYR A 77 -13.42 9.71 20.39
CA TYR A 77 -13.81 10.75 21.35
C TYR A 77 -13.69 12.15 20.71
N TYR A 78 -12.56 12.44 20.08
CA TYR A 78 -12.33 13.73 19.43
C TYR A 78 -13.19 13.91 18.18
N TYR A 79 -13.51 12.83 17.45
CA TYR A 79 -14.42 12.87 16.31
C TYR A 79 -15.80 13.38 16.73
N LEU A 80 -16.36 12.86 17.83
CA LEU A 80 -17.63 13.34 18.38
C LEU A 80 -17.54 14.76 18.92
N GLN A 81 -16.44 15.11 19.59
CA GLN A 81 -16.23 16.46 20.14
C GLN A 81 -16.17 17.54 19.05
N TYR A 82 -15.62 17.21 17.88
CA TYR A 82 -15.49 18.12 16.74
C TYR A 82 -16.74 18.15 15.84
N GLY A 83 -17.86 17.57 16.31
CA GLY A 83 -19.15 17.61 15.62
C GLY A 83 -19.37 16.48 14.61
N GLY A 84 -18.54 15.43 14.65
CA GLY A 84 -18.81 14.18 13.95
C GLY A 84 -20.02 13.47 14.56
N HIS A 85 -20.74 12.71 13.74
CA HIS A 85 -21.93 11.98 14.17
C HIS A 85 -21.71 10.49 13.99
N TRP A 86 -22.19 9.69 14.94
CA TRP A 86 -22.08 8.24 14.86
C TRP A 86 -23.36 7.64 14.27
N GLU A 87 -23.26 6.95 13.13
CA GLU A 87 -24.40 6.20 12.60
C GLU A 87 -24.71 5.04 13.56
N THR A 88 -25.92 5.00 14.12
CA THR A 88 -26.36 4.03 15.14
C THR A 88 -26.33 2.56 14.67
N LEU A 89 -26.11 2.31 13.38
CA LEU A 89 -26.00 0.98 12.79
C LEU A 89 -24.56 0.49 12.57
N ALA A 90 -23.54 1.32 12.82
CA ALA A 90 -22.16 0.91 12.65
C ALA A 90 -21.67 0.09 13.86
N TYR A 91 -21.02 -1.04 13.56
CA TYR A 91 -20.66 -2.06 14.56
C TYR A 91 -19.31 -1.79 15.27
N ASP A 92 -18.44 -0.96 14.67
CA ASP A 92 -17.09 -0.63 15.15
C ASP A 92 -17.02 0.80 15.67
N LEU A 93 -15.97 1.25 16.37
CA LEU A 93 -15.82 2.68 16.70
C LEU A 93 -15.55 3.54 15.46
N PRO A 94 -15.90 4.84 15.45
CA PRO A 94 -15.58 5.72 14.33
C PRO A 94 -14.08 5.76 14.08
N SER A 95 -13.72 5.40 12.85
CA SER A 95 -12.35 5.40 12.35
C SER A 95 -12.36 5.94 10.92
N PRO A 96 -11.32 6.68 10.49
CA PRO A 96 -11.26 7.20 9.12
C PRO A 96 -11.11 6.08 8.07
N HIS A 97 -10.86 4.83 8.49
CA HIS A 97 -10.53 3.70 7.60
C HIS A 97 -9.41 4.06 6.61
N ASN A 98 -8.44 4.80 7.13
CA ASN A 98 -7.28 5.27 6.42
C ASN A 98 -6.17 5.43 7.45
N THR A 99 -5.21 4.51 7.40
CA THR A 99 -4.12 4.43 8.36
C THR A 99 -3.32 5.74 8.40
N TYR A 100 -3.15 6.44 7.28
CA TYR A 100 -2.41 7.71 7.25
C TYR A 100 -3.13 8.81 8.02
N ILE A 101 -4.44 8.93 7.83
CA ILE A 101 -5.26 9.94 8.51
C ILE A 101 -5.38 9.59 9.99
N LEU A 102 -5.52 8.30 10.32
CA LEU A 102 -5.60 7.83 11.69
C LEU A 102 -4.28 8.11 12.45
N ILE A 103 -3.13 7.75 11.87
CA ILE A 103 -1.82 8.04 12.49
C ILE A 103 -1.60 9.55 12.59
N LEU A 104 -1.93 10.33 11.56
CA LEU A 104 -1.74 11.77 11.58
C LEU A 104 -2.63 12.47 12.62
N SER A 105 -3.89 12.06 12.76
CA SER A 105 -4.81 12.64 13.75
C SER A 105 -4.48 12.22 15.18
N THR A 106 -4.04 10.97 15.40
CA THR A 106 -3.81 10.42 16.75
C THR A 106 -2.38 10.61 17.26
N MET A 107 -1.38 10.55 16.38
CA MET A 107 0.04 10.61 16.75
C MET A 107 0.80 11.77 16.10
N GLY A 108 0.16 12.47 15.15
CA GLY A 108 0.75 13.63 14.51
C GLY A 108 1.91 13.32 13.56
N LEU A 109 2.55 14.40 13.11
CA LEU A 109 3.64 14.36 12.14
C LEU A 109 4.87 13.60 12.67
N VAL A 110 5.08 13.62 13.99
CA VAL A 110 6.19 12.92 14.65
C VAL A 110 6.16 11.42 14.35
N SER A 111 4.98 10.82 14.20
CA SER A 111 4.84 9.39 13.87
C SER A 111 4.66 9.13 12.38
N VAL A 112 3.99 10.03 11.64
CA VAL A 112 3.79 9.85 10.19
C VAL A 112 5.11 9.89 9.43
N VAL A 113 6.04 10.78 9.80
CA VAL A 113 7.34 10.90 9.13
C VAL A 113 8.15 9.60 9.20
N PRO A 114 8.48 9.04 10.38
CA PRO A 114 9.23 7.78 10.45
C PRO A 114 8.46 6.62 9.81
N TYR A 115 7.12 6.59 9.94
CA TYR A 115 6.29 5.58 9.28
C TYR A 115 6.50 5.59 7.75
N VAL A 116 6.36 6.76 7.11
CA VAL A 116 6.57 6.91 5.65
C VAL A 116 8.02 6.62 5.26
N LEU A 117 9.00 7.06 6.06
CA LEU A 117 10.41 6.84 5.79
C LEU A 117 10.79 5.36 5.79
N ILE A 118 10.18 4.53 6.65
CA ILE A 118 10.39 3.08 6.63
C ILE A 118 9.99 2.49 5.28
N PHE A 119 8.77 2.75 4.79
CA PHE A 119 8.33 2.24 3.49
C PHE A 119 9.14 2.80 2.33
N ALA A 120 9.45 4.10 2.37
CA ALA A 120 10.29 4.73 1.36
C ALA A 120 11.68 4.10 1.31
N SER A 121 12.30 3.84 2.47
CA SER A 121 13.61 3.20 2.55
C SER A 121 13.59 1.77 2.01
N MET A 122 12.56 0.98 2.33
CA MET A 122 12.39 -0.39 1.79
C MET A 122 12.21 -0.37 0.27
N PHE A 123 11.35 0.53 -0.22
CA PHE A 123 11.10 0.68 -1.65
C PHE A 123 12.36 1.11 -2.42
N LEU A 124 13.05 2.16 -1.94
CA LEU A 124 14.26 2.67 -2.58
C LEU A 124 15.39 1.62 -2.58
N GLN A 125 15.55 0.87 -1.49
CA GLN A 125 16.51 -0.23 -1.44
C GLN A 125 16.18 -1.29 -2.49
N MET A 126 14.92 -1.71 -2.60
CA MET A 126 14.53 -2.75 -3.53
C MET A 126 14.63 -2.32 -5.00
N VAL A 127 14.27 -1.07 -5.31
CA VAL A 127 14.47 -0.48 -6.65
C VAL A 127 15.96 -0.38 -6.99
N ALA A 128 16.79 0.08 -6.04
CA ALA A 128 18.23 0.16 -6.25
C ALA A 128 18.86 -1.21 -6.53
N MET A 129 18.37 -2.26 -5.85
CA MET A 129 18.80 -3.64 -6.08
C MET A 129 18.33 -4.18 -7.43
N LEU A 130 17.08 -3.92 -7.82
CA LEU A 130 16.53 -4.35 -9.09
C LEU A 130 17.33 -3.77 -10.27
N ARG A 131 17.69 -2.49 -10.20
CA ARG A 131 18.55 -1.82 -11.20
C ARG A 131 19.96 -2.43 -11.29
N ARG A 132 20.45 -3.06 -10.22
CA ARG A 132 21.78 -3.67 -10.17
C ARG A 132 21.79 -5.13 -10.60
N SER A 133 20.69 -5.85 -10.39
CA SER A 133 20.48 -7.21 -10.93
C SER A 133 20.53 -7.25 -12.47
N GLU A 134 20.44 -6.10 -13.15
CA GLU A 134 20.77 -6.01 -14.57
C GLU A 134 22.20 -6.43 -14.94
N ARG A 135 23.10 -6.45 -13.96
CA ARG A 135 24.53 -6.80 -14.14
C ARG A 135 24.95 -8.09 -13.41
N ASP A 136 24.08 -8.69 -12.60
CA ASP A 136 24.41 -9.83 -11.74
C ASP A 136 23.29 -10.87 -11.75
N ASP A 137 23.56 -12.01 -12.38
CA ASP A 137 22.60 -13.12 -12.58
C ASP A 137 22.26 -13.87 -11.29
N ARG A 138 22.97 -13.61 -10.17
CA ARG A 138 22.71 -14.27 -8.89
C ARG A 138 21.51 -13.72 -8.13
N VAL A 139 21.01 -12.54 -8.52
CA VAL A 139 19.86 -11.91 -7.87
C VAL A 139 18.60 -12.22 -8.67
N ASP A 140 17.70 -13.00 -8.06
CA ASP A 140 16.42 -13.32 -8.68
C ASP A 140 15.55 -12.05 -8.81
N ARG A 141 15.38 -11.57 -10.05
CA ARG A 141 14.52 -10.41 -10.35
C ARG A 141 13.06 -10.66 -10.00
N ALA A 142 12.58 -11.90 -10.15
CA ALA A 142 11.19 -12.22 -9.84
C ALA A 142 10.93 -12.05 -8.34
N LEU A 143 11.90 -12.41 -7.49
CA LEU A 143 11.83 -12.20 -6.04
C LEU A 143 11.83 -10.71 -5.66
N LEU A 144 12.65 -9.89 -6.31
CA LEU A 144 12.67 -8.44 -6.06
C LEU A 144 11.37 -7.76 -6.51
N MET A 145 10.84 -8.16 -7.67
CA MET A 145 9.58 -7.65 -8.20
C MET A 145 8.39 -8.04 -7.33
N SER A 146 8.35 -9.28 -6.83
CA SER A 146 7.29 -9.73 -5.93
C SER A 146 7.31 -8.96 -4.61
N GLY A 147 8.49 -8.74 -4.03
CA GLY A 147 8.60 -7.90 -2.84
C GLY A 147 8.16 -6.44 -3.09
N LEU A 148 8.47 -5.86 -4.25
CA LEU A 148 8.05 -4.49 -4.59
C LEU A 148 6.53 -4.42 -4.71
N ALA A 149 5.93 -5.42 -5.34
CA ALA A 149 4.48 -5.54 -5.42
C ALA A 149 3.86 -5.63 -4.02
N VAL A 150 4.44 -6.41 -3.10
CA VAL A 150 3.96 -6.52 -1.71
C VAL A 150 4.02 -5.17 -0.98
N ILE A 151 5.11 -4.42 -1.10
CA ILE A 151 5.23 -3.06 -0.52
C ILE A 151 4.14 -2.15 -1.08
N VAL A 152 4.00 -2.08 -2.42
CA VAL A 152 3.00 -1.22 -3.06
C VAL A 152 1.58 -1.60 -2.64
N VAL A 153 1.25 -2.90 -2.66
CA VAL A 153 -0.09 -3.38 -2.27
C VAL A 153 -0.37 -3.03 -0.82
N TYR A 154 0.59 -3.21 0.09
CA TYR A 154 0.44 -2.87 1.49
C TYR A 154 0.23 -1.37 1.70
N THR A 155 1.10 -0.53 1.13
CA THR A 155 1.02 0.95 1.23
C THR A 155 -0.28 1.49 0.63
N VAL A 156 -0.73 0.97 -0.51
CA VAL A 156 -2.01 1.37 -1.11
C VAL A 156 -3.19 0.91 -0.26
N SER A 157 -3.13 -0.30 0.28
CA SER A 157 -4.18 -0.84 1.15
C SER A 157 -4.29 -0.05 2.47
N ALA A 158 -3.19 0.51 2.96
CA ALA A 158 -3.17 1.37 4.16
C ALA A 158 -4.03 2.63 4.00
N ALA A 159 -4.27 3.10 2.78
CA ALA A 159 -5.15 4.25 2.52
C ALA A 159 -6.65 3.91 2.60
N ALA A 160 -7.00 2.62 2.50
CA ALA A 160 -8.38 2.15 2.46
C ALA A 160 -8.80 1.36 3.72
N VAL A 161 -7.83 0.95 4.53
CA VAL A 161 -8.03 0.10 5.70
C VAL A 161 -7.13 0.57 6.84
N ASP A 162 -7.57 0.36 8.08
CA ASP A 162 -6.79 0.60 9.30
C ASP A 162 -5.80 -0.55 9.56
N LEU A 163 -4.81 -0.70 8.67
CA LEU A 163 -3.76 -1.73 8.76
C LEU A 163 -2.94 -1.64 10.04
N TYR A 164 -2.84 -0.45 10.65
CA TYR A 164 -2.22 -0.26 11.96
C TYR A 164 -2.88 -1.13 13.06
N VAL A 165 -4.21 -1.28 13.02
CA VAL A 165 -4.95 -2.09 14.00
C VAL A 165 -4.93 -3.58 13.61
N ASN A 166 -4.73 -3.88 12.32
CA ASN A 166 -4.65 -5.25 11.83
C ASN A 166 -3.23 -5.82 12.00
N THR A 167 -2.91 -6.21 13.24
CA THR A 167 -1.59 -6.74 13.64
C THR A 167 -1.16 -7.93 12.79
N PHE A 168 -2.08 -8.84 12.44
CA PHE A 168 -1.75 -10.01 11.65
C PHE A 168 -1.25 -9.64 10.25
N THR A 169 -1.97 -8.76 9.53
CA THR A 169 -1.55 -8.31 8.19
C THR A 169 -0.21 -7.58 8.24
N SER A 170 -0.01 -6.71 9.24
CA SER A 170 1.25 -5.99 9.44
C SER A 170 2.42 -6.94 9.69
N LEU A 171 2.25 -7.94 10.57
CA LEU A 171 3.30 -8.92 10.89
C LEU A 171 3.69 -9.75 9.67
N VAL A 172 2.71 -10.26 8.92
CA VAL A 172 2.96 -11.03 7.69
C VAL A 172 3.70 -10.18 6.66
N PHE A 173 3.29 -8.91 6.49
CA PHE A 173 3.97 -7.98 5.60
C PHE A 173 5.45 -7.76 5.97
N PHE A 174 5.72 -7.45 7.25
CA PHE A 174 7.08 -7.19 7.71
C PHE A 174 7.95 -8.45 7.65
N LEU A 175 7.37 -9.63 7.93
CA LEU A 175 8.06 -10.90 7.81
C LEU A 175 8.51 -11.15 6.36
N ILE A 176 7.58 -11.08 5.39
CA ILE A 176 7.88 -11.34 3.98
C ILE A 176 8.92 -10.33 3.45
N THR A 177 8.67 -9.04 3.67
CA THR A 177 9.55 -7.97 3.16
C THR A 177 10.92 -8.03 3.82
N GLY A 178 10.98 -8.31 5.13
CA GLY A 178 12.21 -8.47 5.88
C GLY A 178 13.02 -9.68 5.44
N THR A 179 12.39 -10.82 5.17
CA THR A 179 13.09 -12.01 4.63
C THR A 179 13.67 -11.74 3.25
N ILE A 180 12.93 -11.06 2.36
CA ILE A 180 13.44 -10.72 1.02
C ILE A 180 14.63 -9.78 1.13
N LEU A 181 14.50 -8.65 1.83
CA LEU A 181 15.59 -7.68 2.01
C LEU A 181 16.80 -8.32 2.74
N GLY A 182 16.56 -9.18 3.72
CA GLY A 182 17.59 -9.93 4.43
C GLY A 182 18.34 -10.91 3.52
N TYR A 183 17.61 -11.70 2.74
CA TYR A 183 18.20 -12.64 1.78
C TYR A 183 19.06 -11.91 0.74
N VAL A 184 18.54 -10.84 0.14
CA VAL A 184 19.29 -10.11 -0.90
C VAL A 184 20.47 -9.33 -0.30
N SER A 185 20.34 -8.79 0.92
CA SER A 185 21.46 -8.13 1.59
C SER A 185 22.57 -9.10 1.98
N HIS A 186 22.23 -10.35 2.34
CA HIS A 186 23.22 -11.40 2.58
C HIS A 186 24.04 -11.70 1.32
N LEU A 187 23.39 -11.90 0.16
CA LEU A 187 24.06 -12.13 -1.13
C LEU A 187 25.05 -11.01 -1.49
N ARG A 188 24.77 -9.77 -1.09
CA ARG A 188 25.68 -8.62 -1.26
C ARG A 188 26.90 -8.71 -0.35
N SER A 189 26.73 -9.08 0.93
CA SER A 189 27.83 -9.20 1.89
C SER A 189 28.80 -10.32 1.55
N SER A 190 28.32 -11.37 0.88
CA SER A 190 29.12 -12.50 0.42
C SER A 190 29.99 -12.19 -0.82
N GLN A 191 30.00 -10.95 -1.33
CA GLN A 191 30.97 -10.51 -2.34
C GLN A 191 32.31 -10.23 -1.65
N PRO A 192 33.36 -11.06 -1.85
CA PRO A 192 34.71 -10.60 -1.56
C PRO A 192 35.01 -9.43 -2.48
N ARG A 193 35.84 -8.48 -2.04
CA ARG A 193 36.39 -7.37 -2.83
C ARG A 193 37.21 -7.88 -4.04
N ALA A 194 36.58 -8.53 -5.01
CA ALA A 194 37.21 -9.04 -6.22
C ALA A 194 37.69 -7.93 -7.17
N GLN A 195 37.48 -6.65 -6.79
CA GLN A 195 38.04 -5.50 -7.46
C GLN A 195 39.41 -5.05 -6.90
N GLU A 196 39.80 -5.43 -5.67
CA GLU A 196 41.14 -5.09 -5.15
C GLU A 196 42.23 -5.98 -5.75
N THR A 197 41.97 -7.27 -5.98
CA THR A 197 42.98 -8.20 -6.51
C THR A 197 43.30 -7.98 -8.00
N ARG A 198 42.36 -7.40 -8.77
CA ARG A 198 42.58 -7.09 -10.20
C ARG A 198 43.42 -5.83 -10.43
N ALA A 199 43.49 -4.94 -9.44
CA ALA A 199 44.36 -3.75 -9.48
C ALA A 199 45.81 -4.08 -9.12
N GLU A 200 46.05 -5.01 -8.17
CA GLU A 200 47.41 -5.43 -7.79
C GLU A 200 48.07 -6.37 -8.82
N SER A 201 47.30 -7.18 -9.54
CA SER A 201 47.82 -8.04 -10.62
C SER A 201 48.17 -7.27 -11.92
N GLY A 202 47.69 -6.03 -12.08
CA GLY A 202 47.95 -5.21 -13.28
C GLY A 202 49.20 -4.33 -13.18
N SER A 203 49.70 -4.08 -11.97
CA SER A 203 50.86 -3.20 -11.74
C SER A 203 52.21 -3.94 -11.73
N THR A 204 52.20 -5.27 -11.67
CA THR A 204 53.41 -6.10 -11.54
C THR A 204 54.01 -6.59 -12.88
N VAL A 205 53.38 -6.31 -14.03
CA VAL A 205 53.83 -6.80 -15.35
C VAL A 205 54.55 -5.74 -16.20
N THR A 206 54.70 -4.50 -15.70
CA THR A 206 55.34 -3.39 -16.48
C THR A 206 56.69 -2.96 -15.91
N GLY A 207 57.50 -3.90 -15.44
CA GLY A 207 58.80 -3.62 -14.83
C GLY A 207 59.76 -4.81 -14.93
N ALA A 208 60.11 -5.21 -16.16
CA ALA A 208 61.26 -6.06 -16.47
C ALA A 208 61.80 -5.67 -17.85
#